data_AF-A0ABD2TBS7-F1
#
_entry.id   AF-A0ABD2TBS7-F1
#
_cell.length_a   1.000
_cell.length_b   1.000
_cell.length_c   1.000
_cell.angle_alpha   90.00
_cell.angle_beta   90.00
_cell.angle_gamma   90.00
#
_symmetry.space_group_name_H-M   'P 1'
#
loop_
_entity.id
_entity.type
_entity.pdbx_description
1 polymer ?
#
loop_
_entity_poly.entity_id
_entity_poly.type
_entity_poly.pdbx_seq_one_letter_code
_entity_poly.pdbx_strand_id
1 'polypeptide(L)'
;MTSSNNSFVAIFSLLLLSTMQCHAQLSSTFYDRTCPNALTTIRTSIRQAISRERRMAASLIRLHFHDCFVQGCDASLLLDETPTIVSEKTALPNLGSVRGFGIIEDAKREVEKTCPGIVSCADILAVAARDASTLVSEFHFFT
;
A
#
# COMPACT_ATOMS: atom_id res chain seq x y z
N MET A 1 8.86 3.79 -54.68
CA MET A 1 8.35 2.58 -54.01
C MET A 1 9.07 2.23 -52.69
N THR A 2 10.13 2.95 -52.28
CA THR A 2 10.89 2.68 -51.04
C THR A 2 10.28 3.32 -49.77
N SER A 3 9.57 4.44 -49.90
CA SER A 3 8.95 5.16 -48.75
C SER A 3 7.81 4.39 -48.07
N SER A 4 6.95 3.72 -48.84
CA SER A 4 5.82 2.93 -48.32
C SER A 4 6.29 1.76 -47.44
N ASN A 5 7.31 1.01 -47.91
CA ASN A 5 7.87 -0.12 -47.16
C ASN A 5 8.52 0.29 -45.83
N ASN A 6 9.20 1.44 -45.80
CA ASN A 6 9.78 1.95 -44.55
C ASN A 6 8.71 2.39 -43.54
N SER A 7 7.60 2.97 -44.01
CA SER A 7 6.46 3.31 -43.15
C SER A 7 5.74 2.08 -42.61
N PHE A 8 5.57 1.02 -43.41
CA PHE A 8 4.99 -0.25 -42.94
C PHE A 8 5.87 -0.93 -41.90
N VAL A 9 7.19 -0.95 -42.09
CA VAL A 9 8.15 -1.50 -41.11
C VAL A 9 8.12 -0.69 -39.82
N ALA A 10 8.04 0.64 -39.90
CA ALA A 10 7.95 1.50 -38.72
C ALA A 10 6.65 1.28 -37.93
N ILE A 11 5.50 1.16 -38.61
CA ILE A 11 4.20 0.88 -37.97
C ILE A 11 4.19 -0.50 -37.32
N PHE A 12 4.72 -1.52 -38.01
CA PHE A 12 4.83 -2.88 -37.47
C PHE A 12 5.75 -2.94 -36.24
N SER A 13 6.87 -2.21 -36.28
CA SER A 13 7.80 -2.10 -35.14
C SER A 13 7.13 -1.39 -33.95
N LEU A 14 6.37 -0.32 -34.19
CA LEU A 14 5.63 0.40 -33.14
C LEU A 14 4.52 -0.46 -32.51
N LEU A 15 3.84 -1.29 -33.31
CA LEU A 15 2.87 -2.29 -32.83
C LEU A 15 3.50 -3.41 -32.01
N LEU A 16 4.75 -3.79 -32.29
CA LEU A 16 5.47 -4.79 -31.49
C LEU A 16 5.90 -4.21 -30.14
N LEU A 17 6.37 -2.96 -30.10
CA LEU A 17 6.75 -2.29 -28.85
C LEU A 17 5.57 -2.08 -27.89
N SER A 18 4.34 -1.89 -28.40
CA SER A 18 3.14 -1.72 -27.57
C SER A 18 2.64 -3.03 -26.93
N THR A 19 3.20 -4.19 -27.30
CA THR A 19 2.86 -5.50 -26.71
C THR A 19 3.78 -5.92 -25.55
N MET A 20 4.70 -5.05 -25.13
CA MET A 20 5.53 -5.31 -23.96
C MET A 20 4.68 -5.26 -22.68
N GLN A 21 4.18 -6.41 -22.23
CA GLN A 21 3.64 -6.56 -20.88
C GLN A 21 4.75 -6.26 -19.86
N CYS A 22 4.61 -5.16 -19.11
CA CYS A 22 5.40 -4.96 -17.90
C CYS A 22 4.85 -5.88 -16.80
N HIS A 23 5.59 -6.95 -16.48
CA HIS A 23 5.28 -7.78 -15.32
C HIS A 23 5.80 -7.10 -14.04
N ALA A 24 5.01 -6.18 -13.49
CA ALA A 24 5.21 -5.59 -12.17
C ALA A 24 4.69 -6.54 -11.06
N GLN A 25 5.26 -7.74 -10.99
CA GLN A 25 4.79 -8.77 -10.06
C GLN A 25 5.24 -8.48 -8.62
N LEU A 26 4.29 -8.52 -7.68
CA LEU A 26 4.55 -8.37 -6.25
C LEU A 26 5.35 -9.57 -5.71
N SER A 27 6.19 -9.33 -4.71
CA SER A 27 6.96 -10.37 -4.01
C SER A 27 6.98 -10.12 -2.51
N SER A 28 6.83 -11.19 -1.72
CA SER A 28 6.97 -11.12 -0.25
C SER A 28 8.38 -10.77 0.21
N THR A 29 9.38 -10.92 -0.66
CA THR A 29 10.80 -10.67 -0.37
C THR A 29 11.29 -9.34 -0.96
N PHE A 30 10.40 -8.47 -1.42
CA PHE A 30 10.75 -7.24 -2.14
C PHE A 30 11.70 -6.33 -1.33
N TYR A 31 11.53 -6.26 -0.01
CA TYR A 31 12.33 -5.41 0.88
C TYR A 31 13.52 -6.12 1.54
N ASP A 32 13.72 -7.43 1.32
CA ASP A 32 14.70 -8.23 2.07
C ASP A 32 16.15 -7.72 1.94
N ARG A 33 16.47 -7.06 0.82
CA ARG A 33 17.80 -6.49 0.57
C ARG A 33 17.88 -5.00 0.84
N THR A 34 16.81 -4.25 0.58
CA THR A 34 16.82 -2.78 0.62
C THR A 34 16.38 -2.23 1.98
N CYS A 35 15.47 -2.91 2.66
CA CYS A 35 15.06 -2.59 4.02
C CYS A 35 14.70 -3.87 4.80
N PRO A 36 15.70 -4.65 5.26
CA PRO A 36 15.47 -5.95 5.90
C PRO A 36 14.59 -5.89 7.16
N ASN A 37 14.59 -4.75 7.85
CA ASN A 37 13.80 -4.51 9.06
C ASN A 37 12.43 -3.85 8.80
N ALA A 38 12.03 -3.64 7.55
CA ALA A 38 10.76 -2.96 7.22
C ALA A 38 9.56 -3.66 7.88
N LEU A 39 9.39 -4.95 7.62
CA LEU A 39 8.24 -5.73 8.10
C LEU A 39 8.20 -5.83 9.63
N THR A 40 9.35 -5.95 10.29
CA THR A 40 9.43 -6.03 11.76
C THR A 40 9.15 -4.68 12.42
N THR A 41 9.63 -3.58 11.84
CA THR A 41 9.33 -2.22 12.29
C THR A 41 7.83 -1.92 12.18
N ILE A 42 7.21 -2.19 11.02
CA ILE A 42 5.77 -1.99 10.83
C ILE A 42 4.99 -2.83 11.84
N ARG A 43 5.30 -4.12 11.96
CA ARG A 43 4.64 -5.03 12.92
C ARG A 43 4.65 -4.50 14.34
N THR A 44 5.78 -3.92 14.77
CA THR A 44 5.94 -3.38 16.13
C THR A 44 4.98 -2.22 16.36
N SER A 45 4.93 -1.26 15.44
CA SER A 45 4.00 -0.11 15.51
C SER A 45 2.54 -0.57 15.52
N ILE A 46 2.18 -1.52 14.66
CA ILE A 46 0.80 -2.06 14.57
C ILE A 46 0.42 -2.82 15.86
N ARG A 47 1.33 -3.65 16.40
CA ARG A 47 1.12 -4.35 17.68
C ARG A 47 0.88 -3.36 18.81
N GLN A 48 1.69 -2.32 18.92
CA GLN A 48 1.56 -1.32 19.97
C GLN A 48 0.25 -0.53 19.85
N ALA A 49 -0.19 -0.22 18.64
CA ALA A 49 -1.47 0.45 18.41
C ALA A 49 -2.66 -0.45 18.82
N ILE A 50 -2.64 -1.72 18.42
CA ILE A 50 -3.70 -2.69 18.72
C ILE A 50 -3.73 -3.03 20.22
N SER A 51 -2.58 -3.07 20.89
CA SER A 51 -2.55 -3.29 22.35
C SER A 51 -3.18 -2.15 23.13
N ARG A 52 -3.14 -0.92 22.61
CA ARG A 52 -3.83 0.25 23.21
C ARG A 52 -5.32 0.22 22.90
N GLU A 53 -5.71 -0.16 21.69
CA GLU A 53 -7.11 -0.26 21.30
C GLU A 53 -7.32 -1.46 20.37
N ARG A 54 -7.87 -2.56 20.90
CA ARG A 54 -8.04 -3.83 20.16
C ARG A 54 -8.86 -3.67 18.87
N ARG A 55 -9.83 -2.75 18.85
CA ARG A 55 -10.67 -2.45 17.66
C ARG A 55 -9.85 -1.85 16.50
N MET A 56 -8.64 -1.36 16.74
CA MET A 56 -7.78 -0.87 15.66
C MET A 56 -7.38 -1.96 14.67
N ALA A 57 -7.35 -3.23 15.07
CA ALA A 57 -7.09 -4.33 14.14
C ALA A 57 -8.11 -4.33 12.98
N ALA A 58 -9.40 -4.30 13.30
CA ALA A 58 -10.47 -4.25 12.31
C ALA A 58 -10.44 -2.95 11.49
N SER A 59 -10.04 -1.83 12.10
CA SER A 59 -9.98 -0.53 11.43
C SER A 59 -8.84 -0.46 10.41
N LEU A 60 -7.68 -1.07 10.70
CA LEU A 60 -6.54 -1.16 9.78
C LEU A 60 -6.82 -2.10 8.60
N ILE A 61 -7.47 -3.24 8.85
CA ILE A 61 -7.94 -4.14 7.78
C ILE A 61 -8.91 -3.40 6.86
N ARG A 62 -9.88 -2.68 7.44
CA ARG A 62 -10.82 -1.86 6.68
C ARG A 62 -10.12 -0.76 5.89
N LEU A 63 -9.12 -0.10 6.47
CA LEU A 63 -8.36 0.95 5.79
C LEU A 63 -7.69 0.43 4.51
N HIS A 64 -7.02 -0.74 4.58
CA HIS A 64 -6.44 -1.38 3.41
C HIS A 64 -7.50 -1.82 2.38
N PHE A 65 -8.64 -2.34 2.83
CA PHE A 65 -9.74 -2.68 1.94
C PHE A 65 -10.24 -1.46 1.16
N HIS A 66 -10.47 -0.33 1.83
CA HIS A 66 -10.97 0.89 1.18
C HIS A 66 -9.96 1.50 0.20
N ASP A 67 -8.66 1.39 0.49
CA ASP A 67 -7.60 1.77 -0.45
C ASP A 67 -7.68 0.90 -1.71
N CYS A 68 -7.58 -0.43 -1.56
CA CYS A 68 -7.58 -1.35 -2.68
C CYS A 68 -8.84 -1.33 -3.55
N PHE A 69 -10.00 -0.96 -3.00
CA PHE A 69 -11.26 -0.96 -3.72
C PHE A 69 -11.45 0.27 -4.63
N VAL A 70 -10.67 1.33 -4.41
CA VAL A 70 -10.70 2.54 -5.23
C VAL A 70 -9.42 2.58 -6.05
N GLN A 71 -9.50 2.21 -7.32
CA GLN A 71 -8.39 2.28 -8.28
C GLN A 71 -7.12 1.45 -7.94
N GLY A 72 -7.11 0.70 -6.84
CA GLY A 72 -6.07 -0.26 -6.49
C GLY A 72 -5.39 0.09 -5.16
N CYS A 73 -4.47 -0.76 -4.71
CA CYS A 73 -3.77 -0.56 -3.44
C CYS A 73 -2.58 0.41 -3.64
N ASP A 74 -2.85 1.70 -3.73
CA ASP A 74 -1.86 2.73 -4.09
C ASP A 74 -1.66 3.81 -3.01
N ALA A 75 -2.28 3.64 -1.84
CA ALA A 75 -2.29 4.60 -0.74
C ALA A 75 -2.97 5.95 -1.05
N SER A 76 -3.76 6.04 -2.12
CA SER A 76 -4.57 7.21 -2.46
C SER A 76 -5.49 7.63 -1.31
N LEU A 77 -6.03 6.67 -0.56
CA LEU A 77 -6.89 6.90 0.61
C LEU A 77 -6.18 7.70 1.73
N LEU A 78 -4.85 7.67 1.79
CA LEU A 78 -4.08 8.37 2.82
C LEU A 78 -3.90 9.86 2.52
N LEU A 79 -4.13 10.31 1.28
CA LEU A 79 -3.92 11.69 0.88
C LEU A 79 -4.96 12.62 1.54
N ASP A 80 -4.47 13.71 2.10
CA ASP A 80 -5.31 14.79 2.64
C ASP A 80 -5.81 15.72 1.54
N GLU A 81 -6.87 16.46 1.87
CA GLU A 81 -7.46 17.46 0.99
C GLU A 81 -6.44 18.55 0.67
N THR A 82 -6.34 18.93 -0.60
CA THR A 82 -5.56 20.08 -1.06
C THR A 82 -6.39 20.89 -2.06
N PRO A 83 -6.00 22.12 -2.44
CA PRO A 83 -6.75 22.91 -3.43
C PRO A 83 -6.99 22.21 -4.78
N THR A 84 -6.19 21.18 -5.10
CA THR A 84 -6.26 20.41 -6.34
C THR A 84 -6.66 18.95 -6.14
N ILE A 85 -6.78 18.47 -4.89
CA ILE A 85 -7.05 17.06 -4.57
C ILE A 85 -8.24 17.01 -3.62
N VAL A 86 -9.32 16.42 -4.10
CA VAL A 86 -10.45 16.02 -3.24
C VAL A 86 -10.08 14.71 -2.57
N SER A 87 -9.99 14.72 -1.25
CA SER A 87 -9.55 13.55 -0.48
C SER A 87 -10.64 12.49 -0.42
N GLU A 88 -10.25 11.24 -0.66
CA GLU A 88 -11.11 10.08 -0.48
C GLU A 88 -11.61 9.94 0.97
N LYS A 89 -10.92 10.53 1.95
CA LYS A 89 -11.36 10.58 3.35
C LYS A 89 -12.72 11.25 3.52
N THR A 90 -13.08 12.15 2.60
CA THR A 90 -14.37 12.87 2.62
C THR A 90 -15.50 12.15 1.89
N ALA A 91 -15.20 11.06 1.16
CA ALA A 91 -16.21 10.27 0.47
C ALA A 91 -17.21 9.68 1.48
N LEU A 92 -18.47 9.56 1.08
CA LEU A 92 -19.56 9.04 1.93
C LEU A 92 -19.22 7.75 2.71
N PRO A 93 -18.57 6.72 2.13
CA PRO A 93 -18.24 5.50 2.87
C PRO A 93 -17.10 5.69 3.90
N ASN A 94 -16.34 6.78 3.81
CA ASN A 94 -15.14 7.05 4.60
C ASN A 94 -15.37 8.13 5.66
N LEU A 95 -16.17 9.15 5.35
CA LEU A 95 -16.42 10.31 6.20
C LEU A 95 -16.96 9.91 7.57
N GLY A 96 -16.21 10.25 8.63
CA GLY A 96 -16.58 9.89 10.01
C GLY A 96 -16.59 8.37 10.29
N SER A 97 -15.98 7.56 9.42
CA SER A 97 -16.11 6.10 9.45
C SER A 97 -14.76 5.38 9.39
N VAL A 98 -13.93 5.66 8.38
CA VAL A 98 -12.59 5.09 8.27
C VAL A 98 -11.66 5.80 9.26
N ARG A 99 -10.77 5.03 9.91
CA ARG A 99 -9.86 5.54 10.94
C ARG A 99 -8.59 4.70 11.00
N GLY A 100 -7.56 5.22 11.69
CA GLY A 100 -6.26 4.56 11.82
C GLY A 100 -5.13 5.21 11.01
N PHE A 101 -5.40 6.36 10.35
CA PHE A 101 -4.42 7.12 9.58
C PHE A 101 -3.14 7.41 10.37
N GLY A 102 -3.27 7.94 11.60
CA GLY A 102 -2.12 8.23 12.45
C GLY A 102 -1.24 7.01 12.81
N ILE A 103 -1.82 5.81 12.85
CA ILE A 103 -1.04 4.58 13.09
C ILE A 103 -0.21 4.21 11.87
N ILE A 104 -0.73 4.45 10.66
CA ILE A 104 0.02 4.27 9.42
C ILE A 104 1.12 5.34 9.29
N GLU A 105 0.83 6.58 9.64
CA GLU A 105 1.82 7.67 9.70
C GLU A 105 2.94 7.37 10.70
N ASP A 106 2.59 6.86 11.89
CA ASP A 106 3.55 6.44 12.90
C ASP A 106 4.43 5.29 12.39
N ALA A 107 3.84 4.26 11.78
CA ALA A 107 4.57 3.16 11.19
C ALA A 107 5.52 3.64 10.06
N LYS A 108 5.03 4.51 9.17
CA LYS A 108 5.82 5.11 8.10
C LYS A 108 6.98 5.90 8.66
N ARG A 109 6.76 6.72 9.70
CA ARG A 109 7.82 7.50 10.34
C ARG A 109 8.92 6.61 10.93
N GLU A 110 8.56 5.51 11.60
CA GLU A 110 9.57 4.60 12.14
C GLU A 110 10.34 3.85 11.04
N VAL A 111 9.67 3.49 9.94
CA VAL A 111 10.32 2.88 8.77
C VAL A 111 11.26 3.86 8.09
N GLU A 112 10.86 5.12 7.91
CA GLU A 112 11.70 6.16 7.29
C GLU A 112 12.97 6.48 8.10
N LYS A 113 12.94 6.34 9.43
CA LYS A 113 14.16 6.42 10.25
C LYS A 113 15.15 5.31 9.95
N THR A 114 14.67 4.16 9.47
CA THR A 114 15.48 2.96 9.21
C THR A 114 15.96 2.91 7.75
N CYS A 115 15.07 3.21 6.81
CA CYS A 115 15.32 3.13 5.38
C CYS A 115 14.58 4.23 4.61
N PRO A 116 15.16 5.44 4.53
CA PRO A 116 14.51 6.60 3.93
C PRO A 116 14.11 6.37 2.46
N GLY A 117 12.86 6.64 2.12
CA GLY A 117 12.35 6.62 0.75
C GLY A 117 12.26 5.23 0.11
N ILE A 118 12.38 4.14 0.89
CA ILE A 118 12.39 2.77 0.35
C ILE A 118 10.99 2.14 0.36
N VAL A 119 10.31 2.17 1.50
CA VAL A 119 9.06 1.41 1.68
C VAL A 119 7.85 2.25 1.33
N SER A 120 7.00 1.77 0.44
CA SER A 120 5.79 2.49 -0.01
C SER A 120 4.73 2.55 1.10
N CYS A 121 3.87 3.59 1.08
CA CYS A 121 2.74 3.67 2.00
C CYS A 121 1.69 2.58 1.73
N ALA A 122 1.53 2.17 0.46
CA ALA A 122 0.65 1.10 0.05
C ALA A 122 1.07 -0.24 0.69
N ASP A 123 2.36 -0.54 0.71
CA ASP A 123 2.87 -1.75 1.35
C ASP A 123 2.72 -1.69 2.88
N ILE A 124 2.84 -0.51 3.49
CA ILE A 124 2.57 -0.36 4.93
C ILE A 124 1.10 -0.69 5.23
N LEU A 125 0.14 -0.24 4.41
CA LEU A 125 -1.27 -0.62 4.55
C LEU A 125 -1.48 -2.13 4.44
N ALA A 126 -0.89 -2.76 3.43
CA ALA A 126 -1.00 -4.21 3.21
C ALA A 126 -0.41 -5.01 4.38
N VAL A 127 0.79 -4.62 4.84
CA VAL A 127 1.48 -5.25 5.98
C VAL A 127 0.72 -5.01 7.27
N ALA A 128 0.16 -3.82 7.47
CA ALA A 128 -0.65 -3.50 8.64
C ALA A 128 -1.92 -4.34 8.70
N ALA A 129 -2.64 -4.51 7.59
CA ALA A 129 -3.83 -5.36 7.53
C ALA A 129 -3.50 -6.84 7.81
N ARG A 130 -2.39 -7.35 7.26
CA ARG A 130 -1.90 -8.72 7.53
C ARG A 130 -1.59 -8.92 9.02
N ASP A 131 -0.80 -8.03 9.60
CA ASP A 131 -0.37 -8.16 10.99
C ASP A 131 -1.54 -7.94 11.96
N ALA A 132 -2.46 -7.01 11.64
CA ALA A 132 -3.71 -6.83 12.37
C ALA A 132 -4.57 -8.11 12.38
N SER A 133 -4.72 -8.76 11.22
CA SER A 133 -5.46 -10.02 11.09
C SER A 133 -4.81 -11.11 11.95
N THR A 134 -3.50 -11.27 11.82
CA THR A 134 -2.73 -12.26 12.60
C THR A 134 -2.92 -12.07 14.11
N LEU A 135 -2.88 -10.84 14.59
CA LEU A 135 -3.00 -10.51 16.02
C LEU A 135 -4.37 -10.79 16.62
N VAL A 136 -5.44 -10.75 15.82
CA VAL A 136 -6.79 -11.04 16.31
C VAL A 136 -7.25 -12.46 16.00
N SER A 137 -6.59 -13.13 15.06
CA SER A 137 -6.76 -14.55 14.76
C SER A 137 -6.02 -15.45 15.75
N GLU A 138 -5.00 -14.93 16.46
CA GLU A 138 -4.44 -15.61 17.63
C GLU A 138 -5.49 -15.61 18.76
N PHE A 139 -6.33 -16.63 18.71
CA PHE A 139 -7.14 -17.09 19.83
C PHE A 139 -6.17 -17.36 20.99
N HIS A 140 -6.36 -16.59 22.06
CA HIS A 140 -5.84 -16.77 23.40
C HIS A 140 -5.55 -18.25 23.75
N PHE A 141 -4.29 -18.69 23.57
CA PHE A 141 -3.71 -19.82 24.27
C PHE A 141 -2.50 -19.29 25.06
N PHE A 142 -2.66 -19.31 26.39
CA PHE A 142 -1.72 -18.91 27.45
C PHE A 142 -1.52 -17.41 27.68
N THR A 143 -2.42 -16.82 28.49
CA THR A 143 -2.17 -16.57 29.93
C THR A 143 -3.49 -16.51 30.67
#